data_AF-A0A971NH29-F1
#
_entry.id   AF-A0A971NH29-F1
#
_cell.length_a   1.000
_cell.length_b   1.000
_cell.length_c   1.000
_cell.angle_alpha   90.00
_cell.angle_beta   90.00
_cell.angle_gamma   90.00
#
_symmetry.space_group_name_H-M   'P 1'
#
loop_
_entity.id
_entity.type
_entity.pdbx_description
1 polymer ?
#
loop_
_entity_poly.entity_id
_entity_poly.type
_entity_poly.pdbx_seq_one_letter_code
_entity_poly.pdbx_strand_id
1 'polypeptide(L)'
;MAAIVPERPRFATRGEGRLIHTLRKLPDNYTVYYEPSIAGLRPDIVVVGPDLGIVVLEVKDYTKRSILSISNNEWTLNINGEVINQKCPLSQARRYSFAIADILRKISS
;
A
#
# COMPACT_ATOMS: atom_id res chain seq x y z
N MET A 1 12.49 14.20 8.96
CA MET A 1 11.66 13.70 7.84
C MET A 1 11.75 12.19 7.84
N ALA A 2 10.65 11.51 7.58
CA ALA A 2 10.62 10.05 7.59
C ALA A 2 11.64 9.44 6.63
N ALA A 3 12.25 8.33 7.05
CA ALA A 3 13.13 7.55 6.20
C ALA A 3 12.30 6.83 5.13
N ILE A 4 12.72 6.88 3.87
CA ILE A 4 12.10 6.12 2.77
C ILE A 4 13.01 4.96 2.40
N VAL A 5 12.44 3.76 2.29
CA VAL A 5 13.17 2.54 1.94
C VAL A 5 12.52 1.91 0.70
N PRO A 6 13.27 1.75 -0.42
CA PRO A 6 14.62 2.26 -0.66
C PRO A 6 14.65 3.81 -0.72
N GLU A 7 15.81 4.43 -0.49
CA GLU A 7 15.95 5.90 -0.46
C GLU A 7 15.52 6.58 -1.77
N ARG A 8 15.79 5.90 -2.89
CA ARG A 8 15.46 6.33 -4.26
C ARG A 8 14.51 5.31 -4.92
N PRO A 9 13.24 5.27 -4.51
CA PRO A 9 12.27 4.36 -5.11
C PRO A 9 11.98 4.77 -6.55
N ARG A 10 11.73 3.78 -7.40
CA ARG A 10 11.20 3.98 -8.76
C ARG A 10 9.71 3.73 -8.69
N PHE A 11 8.92 4.79 -8.85
CA PHE A 11 7.47 4.70 -8.81
C PHE A 11 6.92 4.10 -10.10
N ALA A 12 6.02 3.14 -9.98
CA ALA A 12 5.30 2.59 -11.12
C ALA A 12 4.21 3.57 -11.59
N THR A 13 3.63 4.33 -10.66
CA THR A 13 2.51 5.23 -10.93
C THR A 13 2.74 6.67 -10.45
N ARG A 14 1.98 7.62 -11.02
CA ARG A 14 2.00 9.02 -10.56
C ARG A 14 1.39 9.14 -9.17
N GLY A 15 0.39 8.31 -8.86
CA GLY A 15 -0.23 8.23 -7.54
C GLY A 15 0.77 7.87 -6.44
N GLU A 16 1.58 6.83 -6.67
CA GLU A 16 2.63 6.40 -5.73
C GLU A 16 3.65 7.50 -5.47
N GLY A 17 4.16 8.14 -6.53
CA GLY A 17 5.14 9.21 -6.39
C GLY A 17 4.62 10.39 -5.57
N ARG A 18 3.34 10.78 -5.78
CA ARG A 18 2.68 11.83 -4.99
C ARG A 18 2.50 11.42 -3.54
N LEU A 19 2.11 10.16 -3.29
CA LEU A 19 1.90 9.66 -1.94
C LEU A 19 3.23 9.60 -1.18
N ILE A 20 4.29 9.04 -1.76
CA ILE A 20 5.62 8.98 -1.13
C ILE A 20 6.18 10.38 -0.86
N HIS A 21 6.01 11.32 -1.78
CA HIS A 21 6.39 12.71 -1.53
C HIS A 21 5.67 13.32 -0.32
N THR A 22 4.40 12.95 -0.11
CA THR A 22 3.63 13.39 1.06
C THR A 22 4.11 12.70 2.34
N LEU A 23 4.31 11.38 2.30
CA LEU A 23 4.76 10.58 3.43
C LEU A 23 6.16 10.95 3.90
N ARG A 24 7.04 11.45 3.02
CA ARG A 24 8.35 12.03 3.39
C ARG A 24 8.26 13.14 4.43
N LYS A 25 7.13 13.84 4.52
CA LYS A 25 6.91 14.95 5.47
C LYS A 25 6.58 14.47 6.88
N LEU A 26 6.37 13.17 7.09
CA LEU A 26 6.23 12.60 8.42
C LEU A 26 7.50 12.84 9.26
N PRO A 27 7.39 12.79 10.60
CA PRO A 27 8.54 12.94 11.49
C PRO A 27 9.64 11.89 11.22
N ASP A 28 10.86 12.17 11.68
CA ASP A 28 12.04 11.32 11.46
C ASP A 28 12.02 9.96 12.18
N ASN A 29 11.15 9.79 13.17
CA ASN A 29 10.88 8.51 13.82
C ASN A 29 9.90 7.61 13.03
N TYR A 30 9.52 8.00 11.81
CA TYR A 30 8.75 7.16 10.89
C TYR A 30 9.65 6.59 9.78
N THR A 31 9.34 5.36 9.39
CA THR A 31 9.94 4.69 8.23
C THR A 31 8.85 4.30 7.25
N VAL A 32 9.04 4.62 5.97
CA VAL A 32 8.12 4.29 4.89
C VAL A 32 8.82 3.34 3.93
N TYR A 33 8.33 2.12 3.87
CA TYR A 33 8.76 1.10 2.92
C TYR A 33 7.91 1.16 1.66
N TYR A 34 8.55 1.28 0.51
CA TYR A 34 7.93 1.23 -0.81
C TYR A 34 8.18 -0.15 -1.44
N GLU A 35 7.11 -0.82 -1.85
CA GLU A 35 7.09 -2.20 -2.36
C GLU A 35 7.95 -3.20 -1.57
N PRO A 36 7.83 -3.29 -0.23
CA PRO A 36 8.63 -4.22 0.54
C PRO A 36 8.24 -5.67 0.23
N SER A 37 9.24 -6.57 0.25
CA SER A 37 9.02 -8.01 0.21
C SER A 37 9.01 -8.56 1.64
N ILE A 38 7.85 -8.96 2.16
CA ILE A 38 7.68 -9.43 3.54
C ILE A 38 7.04 -10.81 3.52
N ALA A 39 7.83 -11.87 3.74
CA ALA A 39 7.34 -13.26 3.75
C ALA A 39 6.46 -13.64 2.53
N GLY A 40 6.85 -13.18 1.35
CA GLY A 40 6.10 -13.40 0.10
C GLY A 40 4.93 -12.43 -0.15
N LEU A 41 4.66 -11.51 0.77
CA LEU A 41 3.74 -10.39 0.58
C LEU A 41 4.45 -9.21 -0.07
N ARG A 42 3.73 -8.49 -0.93
CA ARG A 42 4.17 -7.25 -1.58
C ARG A 42 3.06 -6.20 -1.52
N PRO A 43 2.84 -5.55 -0.38
CA PRO A 43 2.02 -4.35 -0.32
C PRO A 43 2.69 -3.20 -1.09
N ASP A 44 1.90 -2.24 -1.59
CA ASP A 44 2.46 -1.08 -2.30
C ASP A 44 3.32 -0.23 -1.35
N ILE A 45 2.80 0.09 -0.16
CA ILE A 45 3.50 0.90 0.85
C ILE A 45 3.22 0.37 2.26
N VAL A 46 4.24 0.33 3.11
CA VAL A 46 4.13 0.08 4.55
C VAL A 46 4.77 1.23 5.32
N VAL A 47 4.01 1.90 6.18
CA VAL A 47 4.51 2.92 7.09
C VAL A 47 4.63 2.31 8.48
N VAL A 48 5.79 2.51 9.12
CA VAL A 48 6.06 2.12 10.50
C VAL A 48 6.36 3.39 11.29
N GLY A 49 5.66 3.57 12.40
CA GLY A 49 5.90 4.70 13.30
C GLY A 49 5.41 4.41 14.72
N PRO A 50 5.94 5.11 15.73
CA PRO A 50 5.69 4.79 17.13
C PRO A 50 4.22 4.94 17.54
N ASP A 51 3.54 5.96 17.01
CA ASP A 51 2.15 6.25 17.40
C ASP A 51 1.11 5.46 16.58
N LEU A 52 1.48 5.05 15.36
CA LEU A 52 0.58 4.37 14.42
C LEU A 52 0.81 2.85 14.37
N GLY A 53 1.94 2.36 14.89
CA GLY A 53 2.39 1.00 14.65
C GLY A 53 2.68 0.80 13.16
N ILE A 54 1.83 0.00 12.50
CA ILE A 54 1.98 -0.36 11.08
C ILE A 54 0.75 0.07 10.32
N VAL A 55 0.97 0.82 9.24
CA VAL A 55 -0.06 1.20 8.28
C VAL A 55 0.30 0.63 6.92
N VAL A 56 -0.61 -0.12 6.32
CA VAL A 56 -0.46 -0.63 4.94
C VAL A 56 -1.34 0.19 4.02
N LEU A 57 -0.76 0.69 2.92
CA LEU A 57 -1.45 1.48 1.92
C LEU A 57 -1.33 0.80 0.56
N GLU A 58 -2.47 0.62 -0.09
CA GLU A 58 -2.58 0.18 -1.48
C GLU A 58 -2.93 1.38 -2.35
N VAL A 59 -2.18 1.59 -3.43
CA VAL A 59 -2.35 2.72 -4.34
C VAL A 59 -2.89 2.19 -5.65
N LYS A 60 -4.04 2.72 -6.09
CA LYS A 60 -4.63 2.39 -7.38
C LYS A 60 -4.97 3.66 -8.13
N ASP A 61 -4.47 3.80 -9.35
CA ASP A 61 -4.71 4.95 -10.24
C ASP A 61 -6.06 4.84 -10.97
N TYR A 62 -7.10 4.36 -10.28
CA TYR A 62 -8.43 4.29 -10.85
C TYR A 62 -9.08 5.68 -10.91
N THR A 63 -9.81 5.93 -11.98
CA THR A 63 -10.64 7.11 -12.12
C THR A 63 -12.10 6.72 -11.92
N LYS A 64 -12.97 7.71 -11.65
CA LYS A 64 -14.42 7.46 -11.62
C LYS A 64 -14.95 6.82 -12.92
N ARG A 65 -14.28 7.07 -14.06
CA ARG A 65 -14.64 6.51 -15.37
C ARG A 65 -14.20 5.06 -15.54
N SER A 66 -13.12 4.66 -14.89
CA SER A 66 -12.62 3.29 -14.98
C SER A 66 -13.31 2.34 -14.01
N ILE A 67 -14.13 2.83 -13.08
CA ILE A 67 -14.84 1.99 -12.12
C ILE A 67 -16.25 1.71 -12.66
N LEU A 68 -16.55 0.44 -12.93
CA LEU A 68 -17.89 0.01 -13.37
C LEU A 68 -18.75 -0.44 -12.18
N SER A 69 -18.15 -1.13 -11.21
CA SER A 69 -18.83 -1.59 -10.00
C SER A 69 -17.83 -1.75 -8.85
N ILE A 70 -18.29 -1.53 -7.63
CA ILE A 70 -17.52 -1.73 -6.40
C ILE A 70 -18.28 -2.62 -5.43
N SER A 71 -17.55 -3.52 -4.77
CA SER A 71 -18.05 -4.28 -3.63
C SER A 71 -16.94 -4.44 -2.59
N ASN A 72 -17.28 -5.01 -1.43
CA ASN A 72 -16.29 -5.31 -0.39
C ASN A 72 -15.28 -6.40 -0.81
N ASN A 73 -15.60 -7.20 -1.82
CA ASN A 73 -14.76 -8.33 -2.24
C ASN A 73 -13.99 -8.01 -3.52
N GLU A 74 -14.70 -7.52 -4.54
CA GLU A 74 -14.17 -7.35 -5.88
C GLU A 74 -14.73 -6.08 -6.53
N TRP A 75 -13.88 -5.42 -7.30
CA TRP A 75 -14.20 -4.24 -8.09
C TRP A 75 -14.11 -4.62 -9.56
N THR A 76 -15.09 -4.20 -10.34
CA THR A 76 -15.10 -4.36 -11.79
C THR A 76 -14.67 -3.05 -12.42
N LEU A 77 -13.63 -3.10 -13.24
CA LEU A 77 -12.98 -1.93 -13.80
C LEU A 77 -12.96 -2.02 -15.33
N ASN A 78 -13.07 -0.88 -16.00
CA ASN A 78 -12.74 -0.73 -17.41
C ASN A 78 -11.38 -0.05 -17.52
N ILE A 79 -10.36 -0.79 -17.95
CA ILE A 79 -9.01 -0.30 -18.16
C ILE A 79 -8.68 -0.43 -19.64
N ASN A 80 -8.50 0.72 -20.31
CA ASN A 80 -8.16 0.77 -21.75
C ASN A 80 -9.12 -0.02 -22.66
N GLY A 81 -10.41 -0.10 -22.30
CA GLY A 81 -11.43 -0.83 -23.06
C GLY A 81 -11.62 -2.28 -22.62
N GLU A 82 -10.76 -2.79 -21.73
CA GLU A 82 -10.88 -4.13 -21.18
C GLU A 82 -11.60 -4.11 -19.83
N VAL A 83 -12.60 -4.98 -19.65
CA VAL A 83 -13.28 -5.15 -18.37
C VAL A 83 -12.54 -6.20 -17.56
N ILE A 84 -11.93 -5.75 -16.46
CA ILE A 84 -11.20 -6.61 -15.53
C ILE A 84 -11.86 -6.62 -14.16
N ASN A 85 -11.69 -7.73 -13.45
CA ASN A 85 -12.09 -7.88 -12.07
C ASN A 85 -10.84 -7.86 -11.17
N GLN A 86 -10.88 -7.03 -10.14
CA GLN A 86 -9.76 -6.87 -9.21
C GLN A 86 -10.25 -6.93 -7.77
N LYS A 87 -9.49 -7.62 -6.91
CA LYS A 87 -9.80 -7.67 -5.48
C LYS A 87 -9.90 -6.26 -4.91
N CYS A 88 -10.86 -6.08 -4.01
CA CYS A 88 -11.05 -4.82 -3.30
C CYS A 88 -9.73 -4.38 -2.63
N PRO A 89 -9.19 -3.19 -2.98
CA PRO A 89 -7.91 -2.72 -2.43
C PRO A 89 -7.91 -2.62 -0.91
N LEU A 90 -9.05 -2.25 -0.30
CA LEU A 90 -9.20 -2.20 1.15
C LEU A 90 -9.06 -3.59 1.78
N SER A 91 -9.67 -4.60 1.19
CA SER A 91 -9.58 -5.98 1.66
C SER A 91 -8.16 -6.54 1.49
N GLN A 92 -7.45 -6.15 0.44
CA GLN A 92 -6.03 -6.47 0.23
C GLN A 92 -5.14 -5.81 1.30
N ALA A 93 -5.27 -4.50 1.53
CA ALA A 93 -4.52 -3.78 2.55
C ALA A 93 -4.76 -4.37 3.95
N ARG A 94 -6.01 -4.70 4.29
CA ARG A 94 -6.37 -5.33 5.57
C ARG A 94 -5.74 -6.72 5.73
N ARG A 95 -5.71 -7.53 4.67
CA ARG A 95 -5.03 -8.83 4.70
C ARG A 95 -3.54 -8.67 4.96
N TYR A 96 -2.88 -7.74 4.27
CA TYR A 96 -1.47 -7.46 4.47
C TYR A 96 -1.18 -6.96 5.89
N SER A 97 -1.99 -6.03 6.42
CA SER A 97 -1.77 -5.50 7.77
C SER A 97 -1.82 -6.60 8.83
N PHE A 98 -2.80 -7.50 8.78
CA PHE A 98 -2.87 -8.62 9.74
C PHE A 98 -1.71 -9.60 9.59
N ALA A 99 -1.38 -9.98 8.35
CA ALA A 99 -0.28 -10.93 8.12
C ALA A 99 1.07 -10.37 8.57
N ILE A 100 1.35 -9.09 8.31
CA ILE A 100 2.57 -8.43 8.77
C ILE A 100 2.58 -8.35 10.31
N ALA A 101 1.46 -7.97 10.93
CA ALA A 101 1.35 -7.91 12.39
C ALA A 101 1.55 -9.29 13.05
N ASP A 102 1.08 -10.38 12.44
CA ASP A 102 1.30 -11.74 12.91
C ASP A 102 2.77 -12.15 12.81
N ILE A 103 3.43 -11.81 11.70
CA ILE A 103 4.86 -12.09 11.51
C ILE A 103 5.68 -11.38 12.58
N LEU A 104 5.43 -10.10 12.82
CA LEU A 104 6.19 -9.33 13.79
C LEU A 104 5.98 -9.84 15.22
N ARG A 105 4.74 -10.21 15.58
CA ARG A 105 4.44 -10.83 16.88
C ARG A 105 5.23 -12.12 17.15
N LYS A 106 5.49 -12.93 16.12
CA LYS A 106 6.29 -14.17 16.22
C LYS A 106 7.79 -13.92 16.33
N ILE A 107 8.28 -12.77 15.85
CA ILE A 107 9.71 -12.42 15.92
C ILE A 107 10.04 -11.75 17.26
N SER A 108 9.05 -11.08 17.87
CA SER A 108 9.21 -10.43 19.17
C SER A 108 9.06 -11.37 20.39
N SER A 109 8.73 -12.64 20.15
CA SER A 109 8.59 -13.70 21.16
C SER A 109 9.81 -14.61 21.20
#